data_AF-A0A840CDR7-F1
#
_entry.id   AF-A0A840CDR7-F1
#
_cell.length_a   1.000
_cell.length_b   1.000
_cell.length_c   1.000
_cell.angle_alpha   90.00
_cell.angle_beta   90.00
_cell.angle_gamma   90.00
#
_symmetry.space_group_name_H-M   'P 1'
#
loop_
_entity.id
_entity.type
_entity.pdbx_description
1 polymer ?
#
loop_
_entity_poly.entity_id
_entity_poly.type
_entity_poly.pdbx_seq_one_letter_code
_entity_poly.pdbx_strand_id
1 'polypeptide(L)'
;MFADFLSRLIQPQPAPLAGADARFALAALLVRVAKSDGDYAEDEVARIDRILATRYGLSPFEAVALRRDAEVLESEAPDTVRFTRAIKDAVAYEEREAVIEALWDVVLADGVRDHEEDALLRLVANLLGVNDRDSNLARQRVEARRT
;
A
#
# COMPACT_ATOMS: atom_id res chain seq x y z
N MET A 1 15.11 10.85 -7.28
CA MET A 1 14.22 10.52 -6.14
C MET A 1 13.63 9.13 -6.30
N PHE A 2 12.82 8.83 -7.33
CA PHE A 2 12.32 7.45 -7.57
C PHE A 2 13.40 6.42 -7.93
N ALA A 3 14.24 6.69 -8.93
CA ALA A 3 15.30 5.76 -9.36
C ALA A 3 16.32 5.42 -8.25
N ASP A 4 16.61 6.38 -7.36
CA ASP A 4 17.48 6.18 -6.20
C ASP A 4 16.81 5.27 -5.16
N PHE A 5 15.51 5.48 -4.89
CA PHE A 5 14.73 4.60 -4.02
C PHE A 5 14.67 3.16 -4.54
N LEU A 6 14.36 2.99 -5.83
CA LEU A 6 14.33 1.70 -6.51
C LEU A 6 15.68 0.99 -6.42
N SER A 7 16.78 1.70 -6.67
CA SER A 7 18.13 1.14 -6.53
C SER A 7 18.42 0.67 -5.11
N ARG A 8 18.00 1.42 -4.08
CA ARG A 8 18.17 1.03 -2.67
C ARG A 8 17.34 -0.21 -2.30
N LEU A 9 16.16 -0.37 -2.88
CA LEU A 9 15.29 -1.53 -2.60
C LEU A 9 15.80 -2.84 -3.20
N ILE A 10 16.46 -2.79 -4.36
CA ILE A 10 16.94 -4.00 -5.07
C ILE A 10 18.27 -4.50 -4.47
N GLN A 11 18.97 -3.70 -3.65
CA GLN A 11 20.24 -4.09 -3.04
C GLN A 11 20.10 -5.20 -1.97
N PRO A 12 21.15 -6.03 -1.76
CA PRO A 12 21.13 -7.13 -0.78
C PRO A 12 20.99 -6.67 0.69
N GLN A 13 21.48 -5.47 1.01
CA GLN A 13 21.33 -4.83 2.31
C GLN A 13 20.85 -3.38 2.09
N PRO A 14 19.54 -3.12 2.21
CA PRO A 14 19.02 -1.77 2.05
C PRO A 14 19.45 -0.88 3.22
N ALA A 15 19.96 0.31 2.91
CA ALA A 15 20.17 1.36 3.90
C ALA A 15 18.81 1.82 4.48
N PRO A 16 18.76 2.35 5.72
CA PRO A 16 17.54 2.92 6.28
C PRO A 16 16.94 3.95 5.33
N LEU A 17 15.65 3.76 5.04
CA LEU A 17 14.93 4.54 4.06
C LEU A 17 14.45 5.87 4.68
N ALA A 18 14.54 6.97 3.93
CA ALA A 18 14.11 8.30 4.37
C ALA A 18 12.59 8.45 4.28
N GLY A 19 11.98 9.47 4.88
CA GLY A 19 10.51 9.67 4.81
C GLY A 19 9.91 9.71 3.40
N ALA A 20 10.69 10.14 2.39
CA ALA A 20 10.29 10.13 0.97
C ALA A 20 10.20 8.72 0.35
N ASP A 21 10.82 7.73 0.97
CA ASP A 21 10.85 6.33 0.54
C ASP A 21 9.60 5.58 1.05
N ALA A 22 9.05 6.01 2.19
CA ALA A 22 7.83 5.44 2.78
C ALA A 22 6.58 5.65 1.92
N ARG A 23 6.47 6.80 1.25
CA ARG A 23 5.36 7.09 0.33
C ARG A 23 5.38 6.18 -0.89
N PHE A 24 6.56 5.89 -1.45
CA PHE A 24 6.69 4.97 -2.58
C PHE A 24 6.45 3.53 -2.13
N ALA A 25 6.91 3.15 -0.93
CA ALA A 25 6.63 1.83 -0.36
C ALA A 25 5.14 1.60 -0.13
N LEU A 26 4.42 2.59 0.44
CA LEU A 26 2.97 2.51 0.62
C LEU A 26 2.24 2.45 -0.73
N ALA A 27 2.60 3.33 -1.66
CA ALA A 27 2.00 3.35 -2.98
C ALA A 27 2.19 2.01 -3.72
N ALA A 28 3.40 1.43 -3.67
CA ALA A 28 3.67 0.14 -4.30
C ALA A 28 2.93 -1.01 -3.62
N LEU A 29 2.72 -0.93 -2.30
CA LEU A 29 1.93 -1.91 -1.57
C LEU A 29 0.44 -1.83 -1.93
N LEU A 30 -0.10 -0.63 -2.09
CA LEU A 30 -1.48 -0.42 -2.56
C LEU A 30 -1.67 -1.00 -3.98
N VAL A 31 -0.74 -0.72 -4.89
CA VAL A 31 -0.74 -1.27 -6.25
C VAL A 31 -0.60 -2.79 -6.24
N ARG A 32 0.25 -3.36 -5.39
CA ARG A 32 0.43 -4.81 -5.28
C ARG A 32 -0.86 -5.51 -4.85
N VAL A 33 -1.56 -4.93 -3.87
CA VAL A 33 -2.82 -5.48 -3.39
C VAL A 33 -3.87 -5.44 -4.48
N ALA A 34 -4.01 -4.31 -5.17
CA ALA A 34 -4.94 -4.14 -6.30
C ALA A 34 -4.59 -4.96 -7.56
N LYS A 35 -3.47 -5.67 -7.56
CA LYS A 35 -3.07 -6.54 -8.69
C LYS A 35 -3.04 -8.01 -8.28
N SER A 36 -3.46 -8.31 -7.05
CA SER A 36 -3.18 -9.61 -6.43
C SER A 36 -4.04 -10.74 -6.97
N ASP A 37 -5.26 -10.44 -7.41
CA ASP A 37 -6.19 -11.35 -8.09
C ASP A 37 -6.01 -11.36 -9.63
N GLY A 38 -5.11 -10.52 -10.15
CA GLY A 38 -4.78 -10.42 -11.56
C GLY A 38 -5.70 -9.51 -12.39
N ASP A 39 -6.71 -8.88 -11.78
CA ASP A 39 -7.48 -7.79 -12.39
C ASP A 39 -7.08 -6.46 -11.74
N TYR A 40 -6.74 -5.46 -12.54
CA TYR A 40 -6.39 -4.14 -12.02
C TYR A 40 -7.39 -3.14 -12.56
N ALA A 41 -8.47 -2.95 -11.80
CA ALA A 41 -9.65 -2.23 -12.25
C ALA A 41 -9.50 -0.71 -12.17
N GLU A 42 -10.24 0.01 -13.03
CA GLU A 42 -10.22 1.49 -13.04
C GLU A 42 -10.67 2.09 -11.69
N ASP A 43 -11.59 1.43 -10.99
CA ASP A 43 -12.08 1.88 -9.69
C ASP A 43 -11.01 1.78 -8.60
N GLU A 44 -10.19 0.73 -8.62
CA GLU A 44 -9.04 0.56 -7.72
C GLU A 44 -7.95 1.59 -8.02
N VAL A 45 -7.63 1.80 -9.31
CA VAL A 45 -6.70 2.84 -9.76
C VAL A 45 -7.12 4.21 -9.24
N ALA A 46 -8.39 4.58 -9.44
CA ALA A 46 -8.95 5.84 -8.98
C ALA A 46 -8.95 5.92 -7.44
N ARG A 47 -9.13 4.78 -6.76
CA ARG A 47 -9.10 4.71 -5.30
C ARG A 47 -7.70 4.93 -4.74
N ILE A 48 -6.69 4.30 -5.33
CA ILE A 48 -5.27 4.52 -5.01
C ILE A 48 -4.92 5.99 -5.19
N ASP A 49 -5.29 6.60 -6.32
CA ASP A 49 -5.01 8.01 -6.59
C ASP A 49 -5.62 8.94 -5.52
N ARG A 50 -6.87 8.68 -5.09
CA ARG A 50 -7.51 9.44 -3.99
C ARG A 50 -6.80 9.25 -2.64
N ILE A 51 -6.40 8.02 -2.32
CA ILE A 51 -5.71 7.71 -1.06
C ILE A 51 -4.37 8.46 -1.02
N LEU A 52 -3.59 8.39 -2.10
CA LEU A 52 -2.30 9.06 -2.21
C LEU A 52 -2.44 10.58 -2.15
N ALA A 53 -3.42 11.15 -2.87
CA ALA A 53 -3.72 12.57 -2.83
C ALA A 53 -4.06 13.06 -1.41
N THR A 54 -4.97 12.36 -0.73
CA THR A 54 -5.43 12.75 0.61
C THR A 54 -4.34 12.60 1.66
N ARG A 55 -3.61 11.48 1.64
CA ARG A 55 -2.61 11.16 2.65
C ARG A 55 -1.39 12.08 2.60
N TYR A 56 -0.99 12.48 1.39
CA TYR A 56 0.24 13.25 1.17
C TYR A 56 -0.01 14.70 0.73
N GLY A 57 -1.27 15.13 0.67
CA GLY A 57 -1.62 16.49 0.23
C GLY A 57 -1.24 16.77 -1.22
N LEU A 58 -1.28 15.76 -2.09
CA LEU A 58 -0.85 15.85 -3.49
C LEU A 58 -1.98 16.34 -4.40
N SER A 59 -1.61 17.06 -5.46
CA SER A 59 -2.53 17.30 -6.56
C SER A 59 -2.89 16.00 -7.29
N PRO A 60 -3.99 15.96 -8.07
CA PRO A 60 -4.36 14.78 -8.85
C PRO A 60 -3.23 14.32 -9.79
N PHE A 61 -2.48 15.26 -10.39
CA PHE A 61 -1.36 14.94 -11.27
C PHE A 61 -0.20 14.29 -10.52
N GLU A 62 0.14 14.79 -9.33
CA GLU A 62 1.20 14.23 -8.49
C GLU A 62 0.82 12.86 -7.92
N ALA A 63 -0.46 12.65 -7.57
CA ALA A 63 -0.95 11.34 -7.13
C ALA A 63 -0.82 10.29 -8.24
N VAL A 64 -1.25 10.62 -9.47
CA VAL A 64 -1.08 9.75 -10.64
C VAL A 64 0.40 9.47 -10.93
N ALA A 65 1.26 10.49 -10.82
CA ALA A 65 2.69 10.31 -11.02
C ALA A 65 3.29 9.35 -9.97
N LEU A 66 2.93 9.52 -8.70
CA LEU A 66 3.37 8.64 -7.61
C LEU A 66 2.85 7.20 -7.79
N ARG A 67 1.60 7.02 -8.24
CA ARG A 67 1.06 5.69 -8.54
C ARG A 67 1.81 5.03 -9.70
N ARG A 68 2.10 5.75 -10.79
CA ARG A 68 2.86 5.20 -11.94
C ARG A 68 4.27 4.77 -11.55
N ASP A 69 4.94 5.60 -10.75
CA ASP A 69 6.24 5.23 -10.16
C ASP A 69 6.08 3.96 -9.30
N ALA A 70 5.03 3.88 -8.49
CA ALA A 70 4.73 2.70 -7.68
C ALA A 70 4.41 1.44 -8.50
N GLU A 71 3.75 1.55 -9.66
CA GLU A 71 3.50 0.43 -10.58
C GLU A 71 4.81 -0.14 -11.14
N VAL A 72 5.73 0.73 -11.56
CA VAL A 72 7.06 0.32 -12.00
C VAL A 72 7.78 -0.38 -10.86
N LEU A 73 7.76 0.23 -9.68
CA LEU A 73 8.41 -0.35 -8.52
C LEU A 73 7.82 -1.69 -8.11
N GLU A 74 6.49 -1.83 -8.13
CA GLU A 74 5.80 -3.08 -7.82
C GLU A 74 6.25 -4.20 -8.77
N SER A 75 6.37 -3.88 -10.07
CA SER A 75 6.81 -4.84 -11.09
C SER A 75 8.28 -5.24 -10.99
N GLU A 76 9.14 -4.34 -10.48
CA GLU A 76 10.58 -4.57 -10.36
C GLU A 76 10.99 -5.10 -8.97
N ALA A 77 10.19 -4.85 -7.94
CA ALA A 77 10.50 -5.21 -6.56
C ALA A 77 10.08 -6.66 -6.24
N PRO A 78 11.01 -7.53 -5.80
CA PRO A 78 10.71 -8.96 -5.69
C PRO A 78 9.79 -9.37 -4.52
N ASP A 79 9.64 -8.57 -3.45
CA ASP A 79 9.06 -9.06 -2.19
C ASP A 79 8.37 -7.97 -1.35
N THR A 80 7.15 -8.27 -0.91
CA THR A 80 6.27 -7.52 0.00
C THR A 80 6.94 -7.23 1.36
N VAL A 81 7.86 -8.07 1.81
CA VAL A 81 8.65 -7.86 3.04
C VAL A 81 9.46 -6.56 2.98
N ARG A 82 9.98 -6.19 1.80
CA ARG A 82 10.78 -4.96 1.65
C ARG A 82 9.92 -3.71 1.78
N PHE A 83 8.74 -3.70 1.18
CA PHE A 83 7.80 -2.59 1.32
C PHE A 83 7.30 -2.43 2.75
N THR A 84 6.92 -3.54 3.40
CA THR A 84 6.43 -3.50 4.77
C THR A 84 7.52 -3.08 5.77
N ARG A 85 8.78 -3.45 5.54
CA ARG A 85 9.91 -2.92 6.33
C ARG A 85 10.07 -1.41 6.16
N ALA A 86 10.09 -0.92 4.93
CA ALA A 86 10.18 0.51 4.63
C ALA A 86 9.06 1.31 5.32
N ILE A 87 7.85 0.76 5.34
CA ILE A 87 6.72 1.37 6.04
C ILE A 87 6.93 1.35 7.56
N LYS A 88 7.38 0.24 8.15
CA LYS A 88 7.62 0.16 9.61
C LYS A 88 8.67 1.14 10.11
N ASP A 89 9.71 1.36 9.32
CA ASP A 89 10.81 2.25 9.67
C ASP A 89 10.38 3.72 9.65
N ALA A 90 9.37 4.05 8.84
CA ALA A 90 8.89 5.41 8.65
C ALA A 90 7.54 5.72 9.34
N VAL A 91 6.75 4.71 9.67
CA VAL A 91 5.40 4.85 10.24
C VAL A 91 5.39 4.28 11.66
N ALA A 92 5.06 5.16 12.60
CA ALA A 92 4.88 4.81 14.01
C ALA A 92 3.81 3.73 14.16
N TYR A 93 3.93 2.88 15.18
CA TYR A 93 3.06 1.71 15.34
C TYR A 93 1.57 2.10 15.36
N GLU A 94 1.26 3.20 16.02
CA GLU A 94 -0.09 3.76 16.19
C GLU A 94 -0.73 4.18 14.86
N GLU A 95 0.07 4.47 13.84
CA GLU A 95 -0.39 4.88 12.52
C GLU A 95 -0.49 3.71 11.52
N ARG A 96 -0.03 2.51 11.90
CA ARG A 96 -0.04 1.34 11.00
C ARG A 96 -1.45 0.81 10.77
N GLU A 97 -2.36 0.98 11.71
CA GLU A 97 -3.77 0.64 11.52
C GLU A 97 -4.38 1.47 10.36
N ALA A 98 -4.01 2.75 10.24
CA ALA A 98 -4.43 3.60 9.12
C ALA A 98 -3.79 3.20 7.78
N VAL A 99 -2.66 2.49 7.80
CA VAL A 99 -2.10 1.85 6.59
C VAL A 99 -2.97 0.65 6.19
N ILE A 100 -3.34 -0.21 7.15
CA ILE A 100 -4.21 -1.35 6.89
C ILE A 100 -5.59 -0.92 6.39
N GLU A 101 -6.16 0.13 6.98
CA GLU A 101 -7.40 0.72 6.46
C GLU A 101 -7.29 1.16 5.01
N ALA A 102 -6.19 1.83 4.64
CA ALA A 102 -5.99 2.27 3.27
C ALA A 102 -5.90 1.09 2.29
N LEU A 103 -5.32 -0.04 2.70
CA LEU A 103 -5.26 -1.25 1.87
C LEU A 103 -6.64 -1.90 1.71
N TRP A 104 -7.41 -2.03 2.79
CA TRP A 104 -8.81 -2.49 2.72
C TRP A 104 -9.66 -1.60 1.83
N ASP A 105 -9.38 -0.31 1.86
CA ASP A 105 -10.07 0.67 1.07
C ASP A 105 -9.75 0.59 -0.43
N VAL A 106 -8.68 -0.09 -0.83
CA VAL A 106 -8.43 -0.41 -2.24
C VAL A 106 -9.15 -1.70 -2.61
N VAL A 107 -8.91 -2.79 -1.87
CA VAL A 107 -9.53 -4.11 -2.11
C VAL A 107 -11.04 -4.03 -2.24
N LEU A 108 -11.69 -3.28 -1.37
CA LEU A 108 -13.15 -3.24 -1.39
C LEU A 108 -13.70 -2.39 -2.54
N ALA A 109 -12.89 -1.64 -3.30
CA ALA A 109 -13.31 -0.55 -4.19
C ALA A 109 -14.34 -0.97 -5.24
N ASP A 110 -14.22 -2.18 -5.78
CA ASP A 110 -15.14 -2.77 -6.75
C ASP A 110 -16.35 -3.48 -6.09
N GLY A 111 -16.34 -3.62 -4.75
CA GLY A 111 -17.36 -4.27 -3.95
C GLY A 111 -17.28 -5.80 -3.93
N VAL A 112 -16.28 -6.38 -4.58
CA VAL A 112 -15.99 -7.82 -4.57
C VAL A 112 -14.73 -8.02 -3.73
N ARG A 113 -14.51 -9.25 -3.28
CA ARG A 113 -13.34 -9.61 -2.48
C ARG A 113 -12.97 -11.03 -2.76
N ASP A 114 -11.74 -11.24 -3.22
CA ASP A 114 -11.19 -12.58 -3.44
C ASP A 114 -10.45 -13.09 -2.19
N HIS A 115 -10.35 -14.41 -2.09
CA HIS A 115 -9.51 -15.10 -1.12
C HIS A 115 -8.02 -14.73 -1.24
N GLU A 116 -7.53 -14.44 -2.45
CA GLU A 116 -6.14 -14.04 -2.68
C GLU A 116 -5.82 -12.68 -2.03
N GLU A 117 -6.71 -11.70 -2.19
CA GLU A 117 -6.59 -10.37 -1.57
C GLU A 117 -6.65 -10.45 -0.04
N ASP A 118 -7.59 -11.25 0.49
CA ASP A 118 -7.73 -11.51 1.92
C ASP A 118 -6.44 -12.12 2.52
N ALA A 119 -5.84 -13.09 1.81
CA ALA A 119 -4.60 -13.72 2.22
C ALA A 119 -3.42 -12.74 2.19
N LEU A 120 -3.33 -11.91 1.15
CA LEU A 120 -2.30 -10.90 1.03
C LEU A 120 -2.43 -9.82 2.11
N LEU A 121 -3.65 -9.34 2.40
CA LEU A 121 -3.85 -8.36 3.48
C LEU A 121 -3.54 -8.91 4.86
N ARG A 122 -3.86 -10.18 5.13
CA ARG A 122 -3.43 -10.85 6.37
C ARG A 122 -1.91 -10.93 6.47
N LEU A 123 -1.22 -11.29 5.39
CA LEU A 123 0.24 -11.29 5.36
C LEU A 123 0.82 -9.90 5.63
N VAL A 124 0.30 -8.88 4.96
CA VAL A 124 0.75 -7.49 5.09
C VAL A 124 0.49 -6.95 6.50
N ALA A 125 -0.68 -7.20 7.07
CA ALA A 125 -1.01 -6.82 8.45
C ALA A 125 0.00 -7.41 9.45
N ASN A 126 0.26 -8.72 9.33
CA ASN A 126 1.25 -9.41 10.16
C ASN A 126 2.66 -8.81 10.00
N LEU A 127 3.08 -8.51 8.77
CA LEU A 127 4.39 -7.91 8.51
C LEU A 127 4.51 -6.51 9.15
N LEU A 128 3.47 -5.69 9.07
CA LEU A 128 3.38 -4.37 9.71
C LEU A 128 3.23 -4.46 11.25
N GLY A 129 2.96 -5.64 11.78
CA GLY A 129 2.78 -5.89 13.21
C GLY A 129 1.38 -5.57 13.71
N VAL A 130 0.40 -5.45 12.80
CA VAL A 130 -1.01 -5.29 13.15
C VAL A 130 -1.62 -6.67 13.28
N ASN A 131 -2.28 -6.95 14.41
CA ASN A 131 -2.90 -8.25 14.64
C ASN A 131 -4.20 -8.41 13.83
N ASP A 132 -4.64 -9.66 13.66
CA ASP A 132 -5.83 -10.00 12.87
C ASP A 132 -7.11 -9.30 13.35
N ARG A 133 -7.24 -9.08 14.68
CA ARG A 133 -8.42 -8.42 15.25
C ARG A 133 -8.49 -6.97 14.80
N ASP A 134 -7.39 -6.24 14.92
CA ASP A 134 -7.30 -4.82 14.56
C ASP A 134 -7.42 -4.65 13.04
N SER A 135 -6.83 -5.56 12.26
CA SER A 135 -7.03 -5.61 10.80
C SER A 135 -8.50 -5.82 10.43
N ASN A 136 -9.21 -6.71 11.13
CA ASN A 136 -10.63 -6.92 10.89
C ASN A 136 -11.50 -5.72 11.32
N LEU A 137 -11.14 -5.02 12.40
CA LEU A 137 -11.81 -3.77 12.80
C LEU A 137 -11.58 -2.66 11.78
N ALA A 138 -10.37 -2.53 11.24
CA ALA A 138 -10.05 -1.62 10.16
C ALA A 138 -10.93 -1.85 8.93
N ARG A 139 -11.09 -3.12 8.52
CA ARG A 139 -12.02 -3.51 7.45
C ARG A 139 -13.45 -3.06 7.73
N GLN A 140 -13.99 -3.37 8.91
CA GLN A 140 -15.36 -2.99 9.29
C GLN A 140 -15.57 -1.47 9.25
N ARG A 141 -14.56 -0.67 9.64
CA ARG A 141 -14.62 0.79 9.53
C ARG A 141 -14.60 1.29 8.09
N VAL A 142 -13.90 0.60 7.18
CA VAL A 142 -13.94 0.92 5.74
C VAL A 142 -15.32 0.59 5.15
N GLU A 143 -15.86 -0.59 5.45
CA GLU A 143 -17.21 -1.02 5.01
C GLU A 143 -18.31 -0.06 5.49
N ALA A 144 -18.26 0.33 6.76
CA ALA A 144 -19.22 1.26 7.35
C ALA A 144 -19.16 2.68 6.75
N ARG A 145 -18.01 3.11 6.22
CA ARG A 145 -17.88 4.43 5.55
C ARG A 145 -18.45 4.46 4.13
N ARG A 146 -18.73 3.28 3.57
CA ARG A 146 -19.21 3.10 2.19
C ARG A 146 -20.70 2.80 2.10
N THR A 147 -21.33 2.50 3.23
CA THR A 147 -22.78 2.31 3.38
C THR A 147 -23.44 3.65 3.70
#